data_AF-S0DIC5-F1
#
_entry.id   AF-S0DIC5-F1
#
_cell.length_a   1.000
_cell.length_b   1.000
_cell.length_c   1.000
_cell.angle_alpha   90.00
_cell.angle_beta   90.00
_cell.angle_gamma   90.00
#
_symmetry.space_group_name_H-M   'P 1'
#
loop_
_entity.id
_entity.type
_entity.pdbx_description
1 polymer ?
#
loop_
_entity_poly.entity_id
_entity_poly.type
_entity_poly.pdbx_seq_one_letter_code
_entity_poly.pdbx_strand_id
1 'polypeptide(L)'
;MDGMDYDPMVMDGEPEQPQVKISAADHTHVDFELSKTNLAFANAVRRIIQAEVPTIAIDLVEIETNSSVLADEFIAHRLGLIPLDSKGVDELNYSRDCDCEQYCEQCSVTLTLHAKCTSDEIMKVYARDLVVDGRHMNGVGSPVITDPEGYGCLIAKLRKGQELKISCIAKKGIAKEHAKWMPTSAVGFEYDPHNKLHHIDWWFENDTDPAVEWPKSKYAEWEEPPQEGEPFDYDAVPNRFYFEVETSGSMEPDQIVQNGIRVLQQKIGGLLKGLDPRKYGGDEAEFDGPRSPDMNMDGGTTPWQDGGYTTPYGGGGGQTAYGGGMTAYGTTPYGGSSWQ
;
A
#
# COMPACT_ATOMS: atom_id res chain seq x y z
N MET A 1 26.81 -49.49 -22.28
CA MET A 1 26.96 -49.23 -20.84
C MET A 1 27.82 -47.99 -20.77
N ASP A 2 27.19 -46.84 -20.94
CA ASP A 2 27.88 -45.55 -20.95
C ASP A 2 27.80 -45.00 -19.53
N GLY A 3 28.97 -44.91 -18.91
CA GLY A 3 29.12 -44.42 -17.54
C GLY A 3 28.81 -42.93 -17.51
N MET A 4 27.83 -42.56 -16.67
CA MET A 4 27.70 -41.20 -16.19
C MET A 4 28.88 -40.92 -15.26
N ASP A 5 29.80 -40.06 -15.70
CA ASP A 5 30.77 -39.43 -14.82
C ASP A 5 30.00 -38.61 -13.78
N TYR A 6 30.00 -39.11 -12.56
CA TYR A 6 29.48 -38.43 -11.39
C TYR A 6 30.60 -37.52 -10.87
N ASP A 7 30.53 -36.22 -11.15
CA ASP A 7 31.41 -35.24 -10.53
C ASP A 7 31.06 -35.13 -9.04
N PRO A 8 31.91 -35.59 -8.09
CA PRO A 8 31.57 -35.67 -6.69
C PRO A 8 31.89 -34.37 -5.91
N MET A 9 31.97 -33.21 -6.57
CA MET A 9 32.33 -31.94 -5.93
C MET A 9 31.39 -30.75 -6.18
N VAL A 10 30.09 -31.00 -6.41
CA VAL A 10 29.09 -29.99 -6.04
C VAL A 10 28.75 -30.21 -4.58
N MET A 11 29.57 -29.63 -3.69
CA MET A 11 29.13 -29.35 -2.32
C MET A 11 27.77 -28.66 -2.45
N ASP A 12 26.73 -29.25 -1.85
CA ASP A 12 25.43 -28.63 -1.67
C ASP A 12 25.63 -27.29 -0.94
N GLY A 13 25.91 -26.23 -1.70
CA GLY A 13 25.80 -24.87 -1.21
C GLY A 13 24.35 -24.71 -0.82
N GLU A 14 24.08 -24.44 0.45
CA GLU A 14 22.75 -24.07 0.88
C GLU A 14 22.20 -23.04 -0.13
N PRO A 15 20.98 -23.21 -0.65
CA PRO A 15 20.43 -22.22 -1.58
C PRO A 15 20.60 -20.85 -0.94
N GLU A 16 21.10 -19.86 -1.69
CA GLU A 16 21.28 -18.50 -1.22
C GLU A 16 19.92 -17.94 -0.78
N GLN A 17 19.55 -18.21 0.46
CA GLN A 17 18.30 -17.75 1.03
C GLN A 17 18.44 -16.27 1.33
N PRO A 18 17.39 -15.47 1.11
CA PRO A 18 17.38 -14.07 1.52
C PRO A 18 17.72 -13.95 3.01
N GLN A 19 18.65 -13.07 3.35
CA GLN A 19 19.09 -12.84 4.72
C GLN A 19 18.61 -11.47 5.20
N VAL A 20 18.06 -11.43 6.41
CA VAL A 20 17.55 -10.20 7.04
C VAL A 20 18.45 -9.83 8.21
N LYS A 21 18.90 -8.58 8.26
CA LYS A 21 19.63 -7.99 9.39
C LYS A 21 18.91 -6.74 9.86
N ILE A 22 18.35 -6.78 11.06
CA ILE A 22 17.64 -5.64 11.66
C ILE A 22 18.66 -4.68 12.25
N SER A 23 18.55 -3.39 11.91
CA SER A 23 19.41 -2.33 12.45
C SER A 23 18.73 -1.53 13.56
N ALA A 24 17.44 -1.26 13.44
CA ALA A 24 16.64 -0.57 14.45
C ALA A 24 15.19 -1.08 14.42
N ALA A 25 14.55 -1.13 15.59
CA ALA A 25 13.14 -1.51 15.70
C ALA A 25 12.52 -0.80 16.92
N ASP A 26 11.37 -0.18 16.70
CA ASP A 26 10.50 0.36 17.73
C ASP A 26 9.02 0.03 17.39
N HIS A 27 8.07 0.58 18.16
CA HIS A 27 6.64 0.31 17.94
C HIS A 27 6.07 0.93 16.66
N THR A 28 6.81 1.83 16.03
CA THR A 28 6.39 2.63 14.87
C THR A 28 7.25 2.41 13.63
N HIS A 29 8.51 2.04 13.79
CA HIS A 29 9.51 1.91 12.73
C HIS A 29 10.28 0.60 12.85
N VAL A 30 10.61 -0.01 11.70
CA VAL A 30 11.61 -1.07 11.60
C VAL A 30 12.55 -0.81 10.43
N ASP A 31 13.84 -0.74 10.74
CA ASP A 31 14.92 -0.60 9.76
C ASP A 31 15.64 -1.93 9.63
N PHE A 32 15.76 -2.44 8.41
CA PHE A 32 16.47 -3.68 8.15
C PHE A 32 17.14 -3.71 6.78
N GLU A 33 18.22 -4.49 6.70
CA GLU A 33 18.91 -4.85 5.48
C GLU A 33 18.39 -6.22 5.00
N LEU A 34 17.95 -6.29 3.75
CA LEU A 34 17.61 -7.52 3.03
C LEU A 34 18.74 -7.81 2.03
N SER A 35 19.46 -8.90 2.24
CA SER A 35 20.61 -9.32 1.43
C SER A 35 20.38 -10.69 0.78
N LYS A 36 21.23 -11.04 -0.20
CA LYS A 36 21.13 -12.30 -0.97
C LYS A 36 19.78 -12.46 -1.67
N THR A 37 19.32 -11.39 -2.30
CA THR A 37 18.11 -11.41 -3.12
C THR A 37 18.28 -10.50 -4.34
N ASN A 38 17.26 -10.44 -5.19
CA ASN A 38 17.26 -9.57 -6.36
C ASN A 38 16.33 -8.36 -6.18
N LEU A 39 16.55 -7.33 -6.99
CA LEU A 39 15.78 -6.09 -6.95
C LEU A 39 14.28 -6.31 -7.19
N ALA A 40 13.93 -7.27 -8.05
CA ALA A 40 12.54 -7.59 -8.36
C ALA A 40 11.79 -8.13 -7.13
N PHE A 41 12.42 -9.05 -6.38
CA PHE A 41 11.87 -9.62 -5.15
C PHE A 41 11.79 -8.58 -4.04
N ALA A 42 12.85 -7.81 -3.82
CA ALA A 42 12.85 -6.74 -2.82
C ALA A 42 11.75 -5.71 -3.10
N ASN A 43 11.60 -5.26 -4.35
CA ASN A 43 10.53 -4.35 -4.74
C ASN A 43 9.14 -5.01 -4.66
N ALA A 44 9.01 -6.31 -4.93
CA ALA A 44 7.75 -7.03 -4.74
C ALA A 44 7.32 -7.04 -3.26
N VAL A 45 8.25 -7.33 -2.34
CA VAL A 45 8.01 -7.23 -0.89
C VAL A 45 7.57 -5.82 -0.54
N ARG A 46 8.31 -4.79 -0.97
CA ARG A 46 7.97 -3.37 -0.78
C ARG A 46 6.53 -3.03 -1.21
N ARG A 47 6.11 -3.49 -2.38
CA ARG A 47 4.76 -3.22 -2.91
C ARG A 47 3.68 -3.94 -2.12
N ILE A 48 3.94 -5.17 -1.68
CA ILE A 48 2.95 -5.98 -0.96
C ILE A 48 2.72 -5.46 0.45
N ILE A 49 3.78 -5.10 1.17
CA ILE A 49 3.64 -4.54 2.53
C ILE A 49 2.83 -3.22 2.54
N GLN A 50 2.89 -2.45 1.46
CA GLN A 50 2.09 -1.23 1.31
C GLN A 50 0.65 -1.53 0.88
N ALA A 51 0.45 -2.38 -0.13
CA ALA A 51 -0.80 -2.39 -0.89
C ALA A 51 -1.72 -3.58 -0.62
N GLU A 52 -1.18 -4.68 -0.11
CA GLU A 52 -1.89 -5.99 -0.10
C GLU A 52 -1.93 -6.66 1.27
N VAL A 53 -1.30 -6.08 2.28
CA VAL A 53 -1.48 -6.52 3.68
C VAL A 53 -2.91 -6.14 4.12
N PRO A 54 -3.74 -7.10 4.55
CA PRO A 54 -5.11 -6.83 4.96
C PRO A 54 -5.17 -6.00 6.25
N THR A 55 -6.09 -5.04 6.30
CA THR A 55 -6.37 -4.23 7.49
C THR A 55 -7.87 -4.06 7.68
N ILE A 56 -8.30 -3.47 8.81
CA ILE A 56 -9.69 -3.09 9.05
C ILE A 56 -9.84 -1.57 9.04
N ALA A 57 -10.87 -1.07 8.37
CA ALA A 57 -11.21 0.36 8.35
C ALA A 57 -12.73 0.53 8.24
N ILE A 58 -13.23 1.69 8.65
CA ILE A 58 -14.66 2.05 8.50
C ILE A 58 -14.99 2.14 7.01
N ASP A 59 -16.03 1.41 6.60
CA ASP A 59 -16.45 1.33 5.20
C ASP A 59 -17.86 1.81 4.96
N LEU A 60 -18.77 1.48 5.88
CA LEU A 60 -20.16 1.92 5.82
C LEU A 60 -20.47 2.78 7.04
N VAL A 61 -21.10 3.94 6.83
CA VAL A 61 -21.46 4.88 7.90
C VAL A 61 -22.95 5.19 7.76
N GLU A 62 -23.72 4.84 8.78
CA GLU A 62 -25.12 5.15 8.91
C GLU A 62 -25.27 6.37 9.81
N ILE A 63 -25.89 7.43 9.29
CA ILE A 63 -26.06 8.69 10.01
C ILE A 63 -27.53 8.82 10.40
N GLU A 64 -27.82 8.71 11.69
CA GLU A 64 -29.18 8.90 12.21
C GLU A 64 -29.48 10.39 12.42
N THR A 65 -28.49 11.14 12.91
CA THR A 65 -28.63 12.58 13.13
C THR A 65 -27.29 13.26 12.93
N ASN A 66 -27.24 14.23 12.03
CA ASN A 66 -26.14 15.17 11.90
C ASN A 66 -26.70 16.60 11.88
N SER A 67 -26.46 17.35 12.95
CA SER A 67 -26.73 18.79 13.02
C SER A 67 -25.44 19.60 13.16
N SER A 68 -24.30 18.98 12.86
CA SER A 68 -23.00 19.64 12.82
C SER A 68 -22.88 20.58 11.62
N VAL A 69 -21.76 21.29 11.53
CA VAL A 69 -21.45 22.15 10.38
C VAL A 69 -20.87 21.40 9.19
N LEU A 70 -20.52 20.12 9.37
CA LEU A 70 -19.90 19.28 8.34
C LEU A 70 -20.97 18.46 7.63
N ALA A 71 -20.82 18.32 6.30
CA ALA A 71 -21.65 17.44 5.51
C ALA A 71 -21.43 15.97 5.90
N ASP A 72 -22.43 15.14 5.63
CA ASP A 72 -22.47 13.73 6.00
C ASP A 72 -21.28 12.95 5.42
N GLU A 73 -21.05 13.10 4.11
CA GLU A 73 -19.96 12.46 3.38
C GLU A 73 -18.57 12.95 3.84
N PHE A 74 -18.48 14.19 4.33
CA PHE A 74 -17.24 14.73 4.85
C PHE A 74 -16.87 14.03 6.17
N ILE A 75 -17.84 13.81 7.06
CA ILE A 75 -17.62 13.05 8.29
C ILE A 75 -17.34 11.58 7.96
N ALA A 76 -18.10 10.97 7.05
CA ALA A 76 -17.92 9.59 6.64
C ALA A 76 -16.51 9.34 6.07
N HIS A 77 -16.01 10.24 5.21
CA HIS A 77 -14.65 10.15 4.68
C HIS A 77 -13.60 10.18 5.78
N ARG A 78 -13.75 11.09 6.77
CA ARG A 78 -12.81 11.19 7.89
C ARG A 78 -12.82 9.96 8.79
N LEU A 79 -14.00 9.40 9.05
CA LEU A 79 -14.15 8.14 9.81
C LEU A 79 -13.42 6.99 9.12
N GLY A 80 -13.50 6.91 7.79
CA GLY A 80 -12.77 5.91 7.01
C GLY A 80 -11.25 5.97 7.19
N LEU A 81 -10.69 7.16 7.44
CA LEU A 81 -9.25 7.38 7.63
C LEU A 81 -8.78 7.23 9.08
N ILE A 82 -9.66 6.92 10.03
CA ILE A 82 -9.24 6.66 11.42
C ILE A 82 -8.58 5.28 11.46
N PRO A 83 -7.31 5.17 11.89
CA PRO A 83 -6.66 3.89 12.03
C PRO A 83 -7.34 3.06 13.12
N LEU A 84 -7.70 1.82 12.78
CA LEU A 84 -8.26 0.85 13.71
C LEU A 84 -7.24 -0.29 13.94
N ASP A 85 -7.24 -0.83 15.14
CA ASP A 85 -6.38 -1.97 15.51
C ASP A 85 -6.72 -3.18 14.62
N SER A 86 -5.73 -3.61 13.86
CA SER A 86 -5.79 -4.67 12.84
C SER A 86 -4.96 -5.90 13.24
N LYS A 87 -4.45 -5.99 14.48
CA LYS A 87 -3.64 -7.14 14.93
C LYS A 87 -4.35 -8.49 14.76
N GLY A 88 -5.68 -8.51 14.95
CA GLY A 88 -6.54 -9.68 14.79
C GLY A 88 -7.27 -9.78 13.45
N VAL A 89 -6.81 -9.10 12.39
CA VAL A 89 -7.54 -9.02 11.10
C VAL A 89 -7.75 -10.39 10.42
N ASP A 90 -6.92 -11.38 10.74
CA ASP A 90 -7.05 -12.74 10.22
C ASP A 90 -8.27 -13.49 10.77
N GLU A 91 -8.79 -13.10 11.93
CA GLU A 91 -9.99 -13.69 12.52
C GLU A 91 -11.28 -13.25 11.80
N LEU A 92 -11.20 -12.17 11.03
CA LEU A 92 -12.30 -11.65 10.24
C LEU A 92 -12.25 -12.17 8.80
N ASN A 93 -13.40 -12.64 8.33
CA ASN A 93 -13.60 -12.95 6.92
C ASN A 93 -13.79 -11.66 6.12
N TYR A 94 -13.39 -11.66 4.85
CA TYR A 94 -13.83 -10.60 3.94
C TYR A 94 -15.35 -10.64 3.82
N SER A 95 -16.00 -9.48 3.80
CA SER A 95 -17.47 -9.43 3.71
C SER A 95 -18.01 -10.03 2.42
N ARG A 96 -17.22 -10.01 1.33
CA ARG A 96 -17.54 -10.66 0.05
C ARG A 96 -17.45 -12.19 0.07
N ASP A 97 -16.71 -12.75 1.03
CA ASP A 97 -16.49 -14.21 1.17
C ASP A 97 -17.39 -14.79 2.28
N CYS A 98 -18.24 -13.96 2.89
CA CYS A 98 -19.09 -14.34 4.01
C CYS A 98 -20.51 -14.64 3.53
N ASP A 99 -21.12 -15.74 4.01
CA ASP A 99 -22.47 -16.19 3.65
C ASP A 99 -23.61 -15.34 4.25
N CYS A 100 -23.35 -14.09 4.65
CA CYS A 100 -24.35 -13.18 5.22
C CYS A 100 -24.88 -12.19 4.17
N GLU A 101 -26.04 -11.56 4.42
CA GLU A 101 -26.66 -10.65 3.45
C GLU A 101 -25.91 -9.33 3.26
N GLN A 102 -25.40 -8.72 4.35
CA GLN A 102 -24.71 -7.43 4.30
C GLN A 102 -23.44 -7.41 5.15
N TYR A 103 -23.61 -7.61 6.45
CA TYR A 103 -22.52 -7.69 7.41
C TYR A 103 -22.98 -8.48 8.64
N CYS A 104 -22.04 -9.17 9.29
CA CYS A 104 -22.27 -9.90 10.53
C CYS A 104 -21.03 -9.79 11.44
N GLU A 105 -21.11 -10.36 12.63
CA GLU A 105 -20.02 -10.34 13.61
C GLU A 105 -18.74 -11.08 13.16
N GLN A 106 -18.83 -11.95 12.14
CA GLN A 106 -17.68 -12.68 11.61
C GLN A 106 -16.90 -11.93 10.51
N CYS A 107 -17.52 -10.93 9.88
CA CYS A 107 -16.92 -10.22 8.75
C CYS A 107 -16.87 -8.70 8.92
N SER A 108 -17.32 -8.19 10.07
CA SER A 108 -17.35 -6.75 10.35
C SER A 108 -17.27 -6.44 11.84
N VAL A 109 -16.85 -5.22 12.15
CA VAL A 109 -16.87 -4.63 13.49
C VAL A 109 -17.77 -3.40 13.46
N THR A 110 -18.74 -3.31 14.38
CA THR A 110 -19.64 -2.16 14.49
C THR A 110 -19.09 -1.20 15.54
N LEU A 111 -18.98 0.09 15.21
CA LEU A 111 -18.67 1.16 16.14
C LEU A 111 -19.80 2.18 16.16
N THR A 112 -20.15 2.68 17.33
CA THR A 112 -21.16 3.74 17.49
C THR A 112 -20.52 5.01 18.03
N LEU A 113 -21.03 6.16 17.58
CA LEU A 113 -20.64 7.47 18.10
C LEU A 113 -21.90 8.30 18.33
N HIS A 114 -22.09 8.68 19.60
CA HIS A 114 -23.16 9.60 20.01
C HIS A 114 -22.57 10.78 20.77
N ALA A 115 -22.58 11.95 20.14
CA ALA A 115 -22.06 13.17 20.71
C ALA A 115 -23.09 14.29 20.62
N LYS A 116 -23.44 14.89 21.77
CA LYS A 116 -24.35 16.03 21.85
C LYS A 116 -23.75 17.12 22.73
N CYS A 117 -23.57 18.30 22.15
CA CYS A 117 -22.99 19.44 22.87
C CYS A 117 -24.09 20.18 23.66
N THR A 118 -24.06 20.04 24.99
CA THR A 118 -24.98 20.73 25.92
C THR A 118 -24.38 21.97 26.55
N SER A 119 -23.05 22.08 26.56
CA SER A 119 -22.30 23.24 27.07
C SER A 119 -22.27 24.40 26.08
N ASP A 120 -21.98 25.61 26.58
CA ASP A 120 -21.77 26.80 25.73
C ASP A 120 -20.38 26.82 25.04
N GLU A 121 -19.46 25.97 25.50
CA GLU A 121 -18.14 25.79 24.90
C GLU A 121 -18.17 24.85 23.69
N ILE A 122 -17.14 24.93 22.84
CA ILE A 122 -17.02 24.06 21.67
C ILE A 122 -16.61 22.65 22.13
N MET A 123 -17.51 21.68 21.93
CA MET A 123 -17.21 20.28 22.17
C MET A 123 -16.43 19.71 21.00
N LYS A 124 -15.28 19.10 21.28
CA LYS A 124 -14.47 18.39 20.29
C LYS A 124 -14.82 16.91 20.35
N VAL A 125 -15.09 16.30 19.21
CA VAL A 125 -15.43 14.88 19.06
C VAL A 125 -14.22 14.17 18.46
N TYR A 126 -13.72 13.15 19.15
CA TYR A 126 -12.48 12.47 18.84
C TYR A 126 -12.68 10.97 18.55
N ALA A 127 -11.64 10.32 18.03
CA ALA A 127 -11.65 8.88 17.77
C ALA A 127 -11.89 8.04 19.02
N ARG A 128 -11.43 8.48 20.21
CA ARG A 128 -11.73 7.80 21.49
C ARG A 128 -13.22 7.75 21.84
N ASP A 129 -14.04 8.62 21.24
CA ASP A 129 -15.46 8.70 21.54
C ASP A 129 -16.26 7.63 20.75
N LEU A 130 -15.59 6.91 19.82
CA LEU A 130 -16.14 5.74 19.15
C LEU A 130 -16.16 4.55 20.12
N VAL A 131 -17.34 3.95 20.28
CA VAL A 131 -17.54 2.76 21.11
C VAL A 131 -17.66 1.55 20.20
N VAL A 132 -16.81 0.55 20.40
CA VAL A 132 -16.89 -0.72 19.69
C VAL A 132 -17.99 -1.58 20.31
N ASP A 133 -18.94 -2.02 19.48
CA ASP A 133 -20.03 -2.89 19.93
C ASP A 133 -19.65 -4.38 19.85
N GLY A 134 -20.19 -5.16 20.78
CA GLY A 134 -20.23 -6.62 20.68
C GLY A 134 -18.94 -7.36 21.05
N ARG A 135 -18.70 -8.49 20.37
CA ARG A 135 -17.64 -9.48 20.69
C ARG A 135 -16.22 -8.94 20.57
N HIS A 136 -16.01 -7.89 19.78
CA HIS A 136 -14.69 -7.35 19.43
C HIS A 136 -14.21 -6.22 20.36
N MET A 137 -14.92 -5.97 21.47
CA MET A 137 -14.66 -4.86 22.40
C MET A 137 -13.24 -4.83 22.99
N ASN A 138 -12.50 -5.95 22.97
CA ASN A 138 -11.11 -6.05 23.42
C ASN A 138 -10.15 -6.55 22.33
N GLY A 139 -10.53 -6.42 21.05
CA GLY A 139 -9.80 -6.98 19.93
C GLY A 139 -9.75 -6.05 18.73
N VAL A 140 -9.91 -6.64 17.55
CA VAL A 140 -9.86 -5.96 16.26
C VAL A 140 -10.90 -4.84 16.15
N GLY A 141 -10.53 -3.71 15.54
CA GLY A 141 -11.43 -2.61 15.25
C GLY A 141 -11.47 -1.49 16.30
N SER A 142 -10.70 -1.59 17.39
CA SER A 142 -10.55 -0.48 18.35
C SER A 142 -9.80 0.69 17.73
N PRO A 143 -10.22 1.96 17.92
CA PRO A 143 -9.49 3.11 17.41
C PRO A 143 -8.07 3.19 17.96
N VAL A 144 -7.08 3.41 17.10
CA VAL A 144 -5.68 3.58 17.49
C VAL A 144 -5.48 4.99 18.06
N ILE A 145 -4.94 5.06 19.27
CA ILE A 145 -4.70 6.31 20.01
C ILE A 145 -3.21 6.35 20.38
N THR A 146 -2.48 7.29 19.78
CA THR A 146 -1.02 7.44 19.94
C THR A 146 -0.63 8.82 20.46
N ASP A 147 -1.57 9.76 20.56
CA ASP A 147 -1.29 11.10 21.06
C ASP A 147 -1.07 11.08 22.59
N PRO A 148 -0.16 11.92 23.12
CA PRO A 148 0.13 11.99 24.56
C PRO A 148 -1.10 12.28 25.43
N GLU A 149 -2.08 13.01 24.89
CA GLU A 149 -3.31 13.39 25.58
C GLU A 149 -4.38 12.27 25.59
N GLY A 150 -4.20 11.22 24.79
CA GLY A 150 -5.09 10.06 24.74
C GLY A 150 -6.47 10.36 24.12
N TYR A 151 -6.54 11.26 23.14
CA TYR A 151 -7.77 11.65 22.44
C TYR A 151 -7.96 10.91 21.11
N GLY A 152 -6.89 10.68 20.38
CA GLY A 152 -6.90 10.19 19.01
C GLY A 152 -7.31 11.27 18.01
N CYS A 153 -7.66 10.83 16.80
CA CYS A 153 -7.98 11.73 15.69
C CYS A 153 -9.21 12.61 15.99
N LEU A 154 -9.13 13.92 15.73
CA LEU A 154 -10.26 14.83 15.85
C LEU A 154 -11.24 14.64 14.67
N ILE A 155 -12.46 14.18 14.94
CA ILE A 155 -13.49 13.90 13.94
C ILE A 155 -14.28 15.16 13.59
N ALA A 156 -14.80 15.86 14.60
CA ALA A 156 -15.66 17.02 14.41
C ALA A 156 -15.60 17.98 15.60
N LYS A 157 -16.13 19.18 15.42
CA LYS A 157 -16.36 20.16 16.51
C LYS A 157 -17.84 20.52 16.51
N LEU A 158 -18.47 20.44 17.66
CA LEU A 158 -19.88 20.72 17.89
C LEU A 158 -20.03 21.97 18.76
N ARG A 159 -21.02 22.80 18.45
CA ARG A 159 -21.47 23.92 19.27
C ARG A 159 -22.75 23.53 20.01
N LYS A 160 -23.12 24.29 21.05
CA LYS A 160 -24.34 24.08 21.84
C LYS A 160 -25.56 23.78 20.97
N GLY A 161 -26.22 22.67 21.29
CA GLY A 161 -27.41 22.19 20.60
C GLY A 161 -27.14 21.29 19.39
N GLN A 162 -25.89 21.21 18.91
CA GLN A 162 -25.52 20.28 17.85
C GLN A 162 -25.32 18.86 18.40
N GLU A 163 -25.72 17.90 17.59
CA GLU A 163 -25.75 16.47 17.86
C GLU A 163 -25.28 15.70 16.62
N LEU A 164 -24.48 14.67 16.88
CA LEU A 164 -23.99 13.69 15.92
C LEU A 164 -24.28 12.29 16.48
N LYS A 165 -25.08 11.52 15.75
CA LYS A 165 -25.41 10.13 16.06
C LYS A 165 -25.20 9.27 14.83
N ILE A 166 -24.19 8.41 14.89
CA ILE A 166 -23.74 7.60 13.76
C ILE A 166 -23.41 6.16 14.19
N SER A 167 -23.61 5.24 13.27
CA SER A 167 -23.18 3.84 13.36
C SER A 167 -22.20 3.57 12.21
N CYS A 168 -21.05 2.99 12.54
CA CYS A 168 -19.95 2.75 11.61
C CYS A 168 -19.72 1.25 11.52
N ILE A 169 -19.68 0.71 10.30
CA ILE A 169 -19.36 -0.69 10.05
C ILE A 169 -17.98 -0.75 9.41
N ALA A 170 -17.04 -1.29 10.17
CA ALA A 170 -15.67 -1.51 9.73
C ALA A 170 -15.52 -2.89 9.10
N LYS A 171 -14.86 -2.93 7.93
CA LYS A 171 -14.68 -4.12 7.11
C LYS A 171 -13.20 -4.36 6.84
N LYS A 172 -12.87 -5.64 6.66
CA LYS A 172 -11.56 -6.08 6.21
C LYS A 172 -11.36 -5.72 4.74
N GLY A 173 -10.23 -5.11 4.42
CA GLY A 173 -9.88 -4.66 3.08
C GLY A 173 -8.37 -4.57 2.87
N ILE A 174 -7.96 -4.16 1.67
CA ILE A 174 -6.55 -3.94 1.28
C ILE A 174 -6.38 -2.57 0.64
N ALA A 175 -5.17 -2.00 0.71
CA ALA A 175 -4.94 -0.64 0.23
C ALA A 175 -5.18 -0.46 -1.29
N LYS A 176 -5.12 -1.55 -2.07
CA LYS A 176 -5.50 -1.54 -3.49
C LYS A 176 -6.96 -1.15 -3.74
N GLU A 177 -7.86 -1.47 -2.82
CA GLU A 177 -9.27 -1.08 -2.93
C GLU A 177 -9.44 0.40 -2.54
N HIS A 178 -8.80 0.81 -1.44
CA HIS A 178 -8.75 2.21 -1.02
C HIS A 178 -7.58 2.44 -0.05
N ALA A 179 -6.89 3.58 -0.14
CA ALA A 179 -5.72 3.91 0.67
C ALA A 179 -5.97 3.90 2.20
N LYS A 180 -7.23 3.94 2.64
CA LYS A 180 -7.62 3.84 4.05
C LYS A 180 -7.23 2.50 4.70
N TRP A 181 -7.04 1.47 3.89
CA TRP A 181 -6.57 0.16 4.34
C TRP A 181 -5.05 -0.01 4.24
N MET A 182 -4.30 1.07 4.01
CA MET A 182 -2.84 1.02 3.99
C MET A 182 -2.29 0.89 5.42
N PRO A 183 -1.58 -0.19 5.78
CA PRO A 183 -1.03 -0.35 7.13
C PRO A 183 0.23 0.47 7.36
N THR A 184 0.92 0.89 6.29
CA THR A 184 2.17 1.67 6.34
C THR A 184 1.92 3.15 6.13
N SER A 185 2.69 4.01 6.80
CA SER A 185 2.79 5.45 6.48
C SER A 185 3.74 5.64 5.29
N ALA A 186 5.00 5.23 5.48
CA ALA A 186 6.04 5.28 4.46
C ALA A 186 6.87 3.99 4.46
N VAL A 187 7.47 3.69 3.32
CA VAL A 187 8.47 2.63 3.19
C VAL A 187 9.69 3.18 2.46
N GLY A 188 10.73 3.50 3.23
CA GLY A 188 12.07 3.78 2.71
C GLY A 188 12.65 2.56 2.02
N PHE A 189 13.30 2.78 0.88
CA PHE A 189 13.88 1.73 0.06
C PHE A 189 15.09 2.29 -0.68
N GLU A 190 16.26 1.75 -0.38
CA GLU A 190 17.53 2.15 -0.99
C GLU A 190 18.37 0.93 -1.31
N TYR A 191 19.21 1.02 -2.33
CA TYR A 191 20.30 0.07 -2.61
C TYR A 191 21.44 0.83 -3.31
N ASP A 192 22.66 0.30 -3.22
CA ASP A 192 23.85 0.88 -3.85
C ASP A 192 24.08 2.37 -3.51
N PRO A 193 24.35 2.71 -2.23
CA PRO A 193 24.47 4.09 -1.75
C PRO A 193 25.61 4.88 -2.41
N HIS A 194 26.60 4.18 -2.98
CA HIS A 194 27.73 4.79 -3.68
C HIS A 194 27.56 4.80 -5.20
N ASN A 195 26.41 4.36 -5.73
CA ASN A 195 26.13 4.27 -7.16
C ASN A 195 27.21 3.48 -7.94
N LYS A 196 27.75 2.40 -7.38
CA LYS A 196 28.75 1.53 -8.04
C LYS A 196 28.20 0.85 -9.28
N LEU A 197 26.89 0.60 -9.31
CA LEU A 197 26.19 -0.03 -10.43
C LEU A 197 25.87 0.96 -11.55
N HIS A 198 26.11 2.27 -11.34
CA HIS A 198 25.80 3.34 -12.28
C HIS A 198 24.32 3.31 -12.75
N HIS A 199 23.40 2.94 -11.84
CA HIS A 199 21.96 2.94 -12.11
C HIS A 199 21.39 4.36 -12.21
N ILE A 200 22.10 5.35 -11.68
CA ILE A 200 21.75 6.76 -11.73
C ILE A 200 22.91 7.53 -12.36
N ASP A 201 22.58 8.47 -13.25
CA ASP A 201 23.53 9.50 -13.68
C ASP A 201 23.30 10.74 -12.81
N TRP A 202 24.28 11.08 -11.98
CA TRP A 202 24.14 12.19 -11.04
C TRP A 202 24.12 13.51 -11.81
N TRP A 203 23.07 14.29 -11.60
CA TRP A 203 23.04 15.66 -12.09
C TRP A 203 23.96 16.53 -11.24
N PHE A 204 24.71 17.44 -11.86
CA PHE A 204 25.52 18.44 -11.16
C PHE A 204 25.67 19.67 -12.04
N GLU A 205 26.03 20.80 -11.45
CA GLU A 205 26.28 22.04 -12.17
C GLU A 205 27.59 21.98 -12.97
N ASN A 206 27.77 22.92 -13.90
CA ASN A 206 29.08 23.06 -14.56
C ASN A 206 30.11 23.52 -13.53
N ASP A 207 31.30 22.89 -13.54
CA ASP A 207 32.44 23.17 -12.67
C ASP A 207 32.32 22.72 -11.19
N THR A 208 31.34 21.86 -10.87
CA THR A 208 31.20 21.21 -9.55
C THR A 208 31.47 19.70 -9.63
N ASP A 209 31.66 19.08 -8.46
CA ASP A 209 31.80 17.63 -8.32
C ASP A 209 30.48 17.05 -7.77
N PRO A 210 29.88 16.03 -8.42
CA PRO A 210 28.69 15.35 -7.90
C PRO A 210 28.77 14.93 -6.43
N ALA A 211 29.95 14.52 -5.96
CA ALA A 211 30.17 14.08 -4.58
C ALA A 211 30.05 15.22 -3.55
N VAL A 212 30.11 16.48 -4.01
CA VAL A 212 29.92 17.68 -3.18
C VAL A 212 28.46 18.12 -3.17
N GLU A 213 27.77 18.02 -4.31
CA GLU A 213 26.36 18.42 -4.43
C GLU A 213 25.39 17.42 -3.79
N TRP A 214 25.66 16.12 -3.95
CA TRP A 214 24.78 15.07 -3.45
C TRP A 214 25.18 14.63 -2.05
N PRO A 215 24.27 14.74 -1.05
CA PRO A 215 24.55 14.27 0.29
C PRO A 215 24.67 12.74 0.29
N LYS A 216 25.62 12.22 1.06
CA LYS A 216 25.77 10.78 1.27
C LYS A 216 24.58 10.24 2.06
N SER A 217 24.06 9.09 1.63
CA SER A 217 23.06 8.35 2.40
C SER A 217 23.61 7.89 3.75
N LYS A 218 22.72 7.66 4.72
CA LYS A 218 23.06 7.03 6.00
C LYS A 218 23.66 5.63 5.84
N TYR A 219 23.36 4.95 4.73
CA TYR A 219 23.88 3.61 4.43
C TYR A 219 25.24 3.61 3.73
N ALA A 220 25.76 4.78 3.32
CA ALA A 220 27.07 4.89 2.67
C ALA A 220 28.23 4.41 3.57
N GLU A 221 28.07 4.45 4.89
CA GLU A 221 29.07 3.93 5.84
C GLU A 221 29.04 2.40 5.96
N TRP A 222 27.97 1.74 5.48
CA TRP A 222 27.77 0.29 5.60
C TRP A 222 28.29 -0.48 4.39
N GLU A 223 28.68 0.25 3.34
CA GLU A 223 29.28 -0.26 2.13
C GLU A 223 30.60 0.44 1.86
N GLU A 224 31.59 -0.31 1.38
CA GLU A 224 32.88 0.28 1.03
C GLU A 224 32.70 1.23 -0.18
N PRO A 225 33.31 2.42 -0.19
CA PRO A 225 33.28 3.28 -1.36
C PRO A 225 34.04 2.66 -2.54
N PRO A 226 33.72 3.04 -3.80
CA PRO A 226 34.49 2.61 -4.96
C PRO A 226 35.95 3.07 -4.86
N GLN A 227 36.90 2.21 -5.23
CA GLN A 227 38.33 2.57 -5.20
C GLN A 227 38.72 3.32 -6.48
N GLU A 228 39.54 4.35 -6.33
CA GLU A 228 40.00 5.15 -7.48
C GLU A 228 40.83 4.27 -8.45
N GLY A 229 40.38 4.19 -9.71
CA GLY A 229 41.01 3.39 -10.75
C GLY A 229 40.53 1.94 -10.84
N GLU A 230 39.58 1.51 -10.00
CA GLU A 230 38.89 0.23 -10.16
C GLU A 230 38.05 0.25 -11.46
N PRO A 231 38.16 -0.77 -12.33
CA PRO A 231 37.34 -0.84 -13.54
C PRO A 231 35.86 -1.03 -13.15
N PHE A 232 34.96 -0.46 -13.95
CA PHE A 232 33.53 -0.65 -13.78
C PHE A 232 33.15 -2.13 -13.93
N ASP A 233 32.51 -2.70 -12.91
CA ASP A 233 31.99 -4.06 -12.93
C ASP A 233 30.60 -4.10 -13.59
N TYR A 234 30.58 -4.51 -14.86
CA TYR A 234 29.35 -4.62 -15.65
C TYR A 234 28.53 -5.88 -15.33
N ASP A 235 29.11 -6.87 -14.60
CA ASP A 235 28.42 -8.08 -14.18
C ASP A 235 27.82 -7.94 -12.77
N ALA A 236 28.14 -6.86 -12.06
CA ALA A 236 27.60 -6.56 -10.74
C ALA A 236 26.07 -6.39 -10.79
N VAL A 237 25.39 -7.01 -9.80
CA VAL A 237 23.93 -6.95 -9.66
C VAL A 237 23.56 -6.52 -8.25
N PRO A 238 22.45 -5.76 -8.07
CA PRO A 238 22.01 -5.33 -6.76
C PRO A 238 21.58 -6.55 -5.93
N ASN A 239 22.22 -6.76 -4.78
CA ASN A 239 21.99 -7.91 -3.91
C ASN A 239 21.73 -7.56 -2.44
N ARG A 240 21.81 -6.26 -2.09
CA ARG A 240 21.60 -5.70 -0.74
C ARG A 240 20.64 -4.53 -0.85
N PHE A 241 19.61 -4.53 -0.02
CA PHE A 241 18.52 -3.55 -0.04
C PHE A 241 18.25 -3.08 1.39
N TYR A 242 18.17 -1.78 1.57
CA TYR A 242 17.90 -1.14 2.85
C TYR A 242 16.43 -0.71 2.91
N PHE A 243 15.72 -1.19 3.91
CA PHE A 243 14.31 -0.90 4.16
C PHE A 243 14.12 -0.11 5.43
N GLU A 244 13.17 0.83 5.38
CA GLU A 244 12.67 1.58 6.54
C GLU A 244 11.15 1.51 6.49
N VAL A 245 10.53 0.70 7.34
CA VAL A 245 9.07 0.52 7.32
C VAL A 245 8.46 1.25 8.50
N GLU A 246 7.61 2.24 8.20
CA GLU A 246 6.85 3.00 9.18
C GLU A 246 5.38 2.56 9.17
N THR A 247 4.82 2.24 10.33
CA THR A 247 3.40 1.87 10.47
C THR A 247 2.50 3.10 10.56
N SER A 248 1.28 2.98 10.03
CA SER A 248 0.17 3.92 10.27
C SER A 248 -0.44 3.80 11.67
N GLY A 249 -0.05 2.77 12.43
CA GLY A 249 -0.51 2.48 13.79
C GLY A 249 -1.54 1.33 13.85
N SER A 250 -2.12 0.91 12.73
CA SER A 250 -3.11 -0.19 12.69
C SER A 250 -2.53 -1.54 13.14
N MET A 251 -1.23 -1.77 12.96
CA MET A 251 -0.51 -2.97 13.42
C MET A 251 0.97 -2.66 13.60
N GLU A 252 1.72 -3.55 14.25
CA GLU A 252 3.15 -3.34 14.50
C GLU A 252 3.99 -3.56 13.23
N PRO A 253 5.11 -2.84 13.04
CA PRO A 253 5.89 -2.90 11.79
C PRO A 253 6.40 -4.31 11.44
N ASP A 254 6.76 -5.12 12.44
CA ASP A 254 7.17 -6.50 12.25
C ASP A 254 6.02 -7.37 11.69
N GLN A 255 4.80 -7.17 12.18
CA GLN A 255 3.61 -7.84 11.67
C GLN A 255 3.30 -7.45 10.24
N ILE A 256 3.50 -6.17 9.86
CA ILE A 256 3.34 -5.72 8.47
C ILE A 256 4.28 -6.51 7.56
N VAL A 257 5.56 -6.61 7.91
CA VAL A 257 6.57 -7.32 7.11
C VAL A 257 6.24 -8.81 7.02
N GLN A 258 5.94 -9.46 8.14
CA GLN A 258 5.57 -10.89 8.17
C GLN A 258 4.29 -11.17 7.37
N ASN A 259 3.26 -10.34 7.53
CA ASN A 259 2.02 -10.47 6.75
C ASN A 259 2.27 -10.25 5.27
N GLY A 260 3.12 -9.29 4.89
CA GLY A 260 3.48 -9.08 3.50
C GLY A 260 4.16 -10.29 2.87
N ILE A 261 5.09 -10.93 3.59
CA ILE A 261 5.74 -12.17 3.13
C ILE A 261 4.70 -13.29 2.96
N ARG A 262 3.79 -13.44 3.93
CA ARG A 262 2.70 -14.44 3.86
C ARG A 262 1.77 -14.20 2.66
N VAL A 263 1.37 -12.96 2.41
CA VAL A 263 0.53 -12.58 1.26
C VAL A 263 1.26 -12.89 -0.05
N LEU A 264 2.55 -12.59 -0.15
CA LEU A 264 3.37 -12.92 -1.32
C LEU A 264 3.40 -14.43 -1.57
N GLN A 265 3.62 -15.24 -0.52
CA GLN A 265 3.61 -16.70 -0.59
C GLN A 265 2.25 -17.24 -1.03
N GLN A 266 1.15 -16.72 -0.48
CA GLN A 266 -0.21 -17.12 -0.85
C GLN A 266 -0.50 -16.83 -2.32
N LYS A 267 -0.06 -15.68 -2.84
CA LYS A 267 -0.23 -15.34 -4.27
C LYS A 267 0.54 -16.27 -5.19
N ILE A 268 1.79 -16.59 -4.85
CA ILE A 268 2.60 -17.54 -5.61
C ILE A 268 1.98 -18.95 -5.54
N GLY A 269 1.55 -19.38 -4.36
CA GLY A 269 0.86 -20.66 -4.17
C GLY A 269 -0.43 -20.76 -4.98
N GLY A 270 -1.21 -19.68 -5.03
CA GLY A 270 -2.40 -19.59 -5.86
C GLY A 270 -2.11 -19.68 -7.36
N LEU A 271 -1.04 -19.02 -7.83
CA LEU A 271 -0.58 -19.15 -9.23
C LEU A 271 -0.18 -20.59 -9.56
N LEU A 272 0.61 -21.24 -8.68
CA LEU A 272 1.03 -22.64 -8.87
C LEU A 272 -0.18 -23.59 -8.93
N LYS A 273 -1.17 -23.38 -8.06
CA LYS A 273 -2.43 -24.13 -8.08
C LYS A 273 -3.22 -23.92 -9.38
N GLY A 274 -3.25 -22.69 -9.90
CA GLY A 274 -3.91 -22.38 -11.17
C GLY A 274 -3.21 -22.99 -12.39
N LEU A 275 -1.87 -23.10 -12.36
CA LEU A 275 -1.08 -23.69 -13.45
C LEU A 275 -1.11 -25.21 -13.46
N ASP A 276 -1.06 -25.84 -12.28
CA ASP A 276 -1.11 -27.30 -12.16
C ASP A 276 -1.98 -27.73 -10.96
N PRO A 277 -3.32 -27.74 -11.15
CA PRO A 277 -4.24 -28.14 -10.09
C PRO A 277 -4.00 -29.58 -9.60
N ARG A 278 -3.57 -30.47 -10.50
CA ARG A 278 -3.37 -31.90 -10.21
C ARG A 278 -2.16 -32.14 -9.30
N LYS A 279 -1.09 -31.36 -9.47
CA LYS A 279 0.13 -31.46 -8.67
C LYS A 279 0.03 -30.73 -7.34
N TYR A 280 -0.68 -29.60 -7.29
CA TYR A 280 -0.78 -28.74 -6.10
C TYR A 280 -2.12 -28.85 -5.36
N GLY A 281 -2.90 -29.91 -5.61
CA GLY A 281 -4.02 -30.32 -4.75
C GLY A 281 -5.29 -29.47 -4.89
N GLY A 282 -5.71 -29.18 -6.12
CA GLY A 282 -7.03 -28.63 -6.42
C GLY A 282 -7.84 -29.58 -7.30
N ASP A 283 -9.09 -29.85 -6.90
CA ASP A 283 -10.18 -29.98 -7.89
C ASP A 283 -10.16 -28.71 -8.77
N GLU A 284 -10.75 -28.75 -9.97
CA GLU A 284 -10.91 -27.59 -10.86
C GLU A 284 -11.68 -26.45 -10.16
N ALA A 285 -11.02 -25.76 -9.25
CA ALA A 285 -11.57 -24.70 -8.42
C ALA A 285 -11.18 -23.37 -9.07
N GLU A 286 -12.19 -22.55 -9.34
CA GLU A 286 -12.01 -21.16 -9.71
C GLU A 286 -11.02 -20.49 -8.74
N PHE A 287 -9.94 -19.97 -9.31
CA PHE A 287 -8.93 -19.21 -8.59
C PHE A 287 -9.55 -17.91 -8.05
N ASP A 288 -9.83 -17.86 -6.75
CA ASP A 288 -10.25 -16.63 -6.06
C ASP A 288 -9.19 -16.19 -5.03
N GLY A 289 -7.95 -16.00 -5.51
CA GLY A 289 -6.96 -15.24 -4.75
C GLY A 289 -7.38 -13.77 -4.61
N PRO A 290 -6.69 -12.94 -3.80
CA PRO A 290 -6.97 -11.51 -3.72
C PRO A 290 -6.88 -10.86 -5.11
N ARG A 291 -8.02 -10.77 -5.80
CA ARG A 291 -8.12 -10.14 -7.12
C ARG A 291 -8.11 -8.64 -6.89
N SER A 292 -7.25 -7.95 -7.62
CA SER A 292 -7.43 -6.51 -7.78
C SER A 292 -8.77 -6.33 -8.53
N PRO A 293 -9.65 -5.40 -8.16
CA PRO A 293 -10.93 -5.24 -8.84
C PRO A 293 -10.70 -5.11 -10.34
N ASP A 294 -11.28 -6.02 -11.13
CA ASP A 294 -11.26 -5.93 -12.57
C ASP A 294 -11.99 -4.64 -12.96
N MET A 295 -11.27 -3.69 -13.58
CA MET A 295 -11.89 -2.70 -14.44
C MET A 295 -12.49 -3.48 -15.61
N ASN A 296 -13.77 -3.82 -15.47
CA ASN A 296 -14.52 -4.69 -16.38
C ASN A 296 -14.42 -4.17 -17.82
N MET A 297 -13.51 -4.72 -18.61
CA MET A 297 -13.26 -4.33 -20.00
C MET A 297 -14.16 -5.07 -20.99
N ASP A 298 -15.10 -5.90 -20.50
CA ASP A 298 -15.97 -6.71 -21.35
C ASP A 298 -17.45 -6.55 -20.94
N GLY A 299 -18.08 -5.52 -21.51
CA GLY A 299 -19.43 -5.52 -22.08
C GLY A 299 -20.62 -6.26 -21.44
N GLY A 300 -20.58 -6.66 -20.17
CA GLY A 300 -21.63 -7.45 -19.50
C GLY A 300 -22.50 -6.61 -18.57
N THR A 301 -23.79 -6.54 -18.87
CA THR A 301 -24.81 -5.73 -18.17
C THR A 301 -25.08 -6.18 -16.73
N THR A 302 -24.83 -5.30 -15.75
CA THR A 302 -25.45 -5.37 -14.42
C THR A 302 -26.66 -4.42 -14.31
N PRO A 303 -27.67 -4.71 -13.46
CA PRO A 303 -29.02 -4.15 -13.54
C PRO A 303 -29.24 -2.87 -12.73
N TRP A 304 -28.19 -2.13 -12.37
CA TRP A 304 -28.31 -0.89 -11.59
C TRP A 304 -27.87 0.30 -12.45
N GLN A 305 -28.85 0.89 -13.15
CA GLN A 305 -28.72 2.23 -13.71
C GLN A 305 -28.62 3.24 -12.57
N ASP A 306 -27.40 3.71 -12.29
CA ASP A 306 -27.19 5.02 -11.69
C ASP A 306 -26.57 5.95 -12.73
N GLY A 307 -27.23 7.09 -12.97
CA GLY A 307 -26.85 8.06 -13.98
C GLY A 307 -25.83 9.03 -13.42
N GLY A 308 -24.57 8.88 -13.80
CA GLY A 308 -23.52 9.82 -13.39
C GLY A 308 -22.26 9.75 -14.22
N TYR A 309 -22.02 10.80 -15.01
CA TYR A 309 -20.77 11.19 -15.68
C TYR A 309 -20.20 10.28 -16.78
N THR A 310 -20.66 10.50 -18.02
CA THR A 310 -19.87 10.26 -19.24
C THR A 310 -18.75 11.29 -19.37
N THR A 311 -17.50 10.85 -19.43
CA THR A 311 -16.36 11.67 -19.85
C THR A 311 -16.46 11.93 -21.36
N PRO A 312 -16.37 13.18 -21.85
CA PRO A 312 -16.62 13.50 -23.26
C PRO A 312 -15.33 13.40 -24.08
N TYR A 313 -14.70 12.23 -24.12
CA TYR A 313 -13.60 11.98 -25.04
C TYR A 313 -13.74 10.62 -25.73
N GLY A 314 -14.69 10.57 -26.66
CA GLY A 314 -14.94 9.41 -27.49
C GLY A 314 -15.79 9.77 -28.70
N GLY A 315 -15.19 10.38 -29.72
CA GLY A 315 -15.79 10.47 -31.06
C GLY A 315 -15.62 11.80 -31.78
N GLY A 316 -14.76 11.79 -32.81
CA GLY A 316 -14.97 12.50 -34.08
C GLY A 316 -15.03 14.04 -34.05
N GLY A 317 -13.97 14.66 -34.57
CA GLY A 317 -14.01 16.04 -35.06
C GLY A 317 -13.20 17.00 -34.20
N GLY A 318 -12.09 17.47 -34.75
CA GLY A 318 -11.33 18.57 -34.17
C GLY A 318 -12.16 19.85 -34.16
N GLN A 319 -12.56 20.30 -32.98
CA GLN A 319 -12.78 21.70 -32.60
C GLN A 319 -13.24 21.75 -31.12
N THR A 320 -12.41 22.29 -30.24
CA THR A 320 -12.82 22.69 -28.88
C THR A 320 -13.37 24.11 -28.90
N ALA A 321 -14.35 24.38 -28.04
CA ALA A 321 -15.15 25.62 -27.98
C ALA A 321 -14.44 26.85 -27.38
N TYR A 322 -13.10 26.85 -27.32
CA TYR A 322 -12.31 28.03 -26.97
C TYR A 322 -11.35 28.33 -28.11
N GLY A 323 -11.69 29.38 -28.86
CA GLY A 323 -10.89 29.85 -29.99
C GLY A 323 -9.48 30.26 -29.57
N GLY A 324 -8.51 29.65 -30.26
CA GLY A 324 -7.43 30.34 -30.97
C GLY A 324 -6.58 31.35 -30.21
N GLY A 325 -5.38 30.91 -29.82
CA GLY A 325 -4.21 31.76 -29.61
C GLY A 325 -2.94 31.01 -30.03
N MET A 326 -2.65 30.97 -31.33
CA MET A 326 -1.46 30.34 -31.91
C MET A 326 -0.42 31.41 -32.26
N THR A 327 0.79 31.29 -31.71
CA THR A 327 2.05 31.90 -32.19
C THR A 327 3.19 30.98 -31.75
N ALA A 328 4.31 30.79 -32.44
CA ALA A 328 4.70 30.72 -33.86
C ALA A 328 6.15 30.18 -33.86
N TYR A 329 6.57 29.55 -34.96
CA TYR A 329 7.89 28.91 -35.24
C TYR A 329 8.09 27.49 -34.66
N GLY A 330 8.41 26.48 -35.45
CA GLY A 330 8.73 26.44 -36.88
C GLY A 330 8.95 24.99 -37.31
N THR A 331 8.11 24.54 -38.24
CA THR A 331 8.20 23.31 -38.99
C THR A 331 9.48 23.29 -39.83
N THR A 332 10.27 22.22 -39.77
CA THR A 332 11.29 21.90 -40.78
C THR A 332 10.72 20.91 -41.80
N PRO A 333 10.65 21.27 -43.10
CA PRO A 333 10.39 20.32 -44.17
C PRO A 333 11.62 20.11 -45.08
N TYR A 334 11.54 19.03 -45.86
CA TYR A 334 12.47 18.50 -46.88
C TYR A 334 13.52 17.52 -46.34
N GLY A 335 13.59 16.26 -46.77
CA GLY A 335 13.26 15.69 -48.09
C GLY A 335 14.59 15.28 -48.74
N GLY A 336 14.86 13.98 -48.86
CA GLY A 336 16.19 13.46 -49.22
C GLY A 336 16.55 13.52 -50.71
N SER A 337 17.87 13.45 -51.00
CA SER A 337 18.47 12.80 -52.18
C SER A 337 20.02 12.87 -52.19
N SER A 338 20.62 11.70 -52.46
CA SER A 338 21.87 11.37 -53.17
C SER A 338 23.27 11.89 -52.75
N TRP A 339 24.15 10.91 -52.52
CA TRP A 339 25.56 10.77 -52.96
C TRP A 339 26.41 12.01 -53.29
N GLN A 340 27.50 12.17 -52.53
CA GLN A 340 28.88 12.16 -53.03
C GLN A 340 29.85 11.75 -51.93
#